data_AF-A0A816FXI4-F1
#
_entry.id   AF-A0A816FXI4-F1
#
_cell.length_a   1.000
_cell.length_b   1.000
_cell.length_c   1.000
_cell.angle_alpha   90.00
_cell.angle_beta   90.00
_cell.angle_gamma   90.00
#
_symmetry.space_group_name_H-M   'P 1'
#
loop_
_entity.id
_entity.type
_entity.pdbx_description
1 polymer ?
#
loop_
_entity_poly.entity_id
_entity_poly.type
_entity_poly.pdbx_seq_one_letter_code
_entity_poly.pdbx_strand_id
1 'polypeptide(L)'
;ELSIEDQFCSVCMLHSAICSIHRNIETNSTVLCDRSCGSAESFAQKIEQLSPSFTIGRQEDPSEFLQFLLDHLVTCLTPNKSMINVNLSKTPIEYILGLEIQSISMCKVCLRKSIVKNWESVLSLSIISHATIVESLEAFFFKEEL
;
A
#
# COMPACT_ATOMS: atom_id res chain seq x y z
N GLU A 1 -25.30 9.29 13.16
CA GLU A 1 -25.70 8.49 11.98
C GLU A 1 -25.03 9.12 10.78
N LEU A 2 -24.13 8.40 10.11
CA LEU A 2 -23.52 8.85 8.86
C LEU A 2 -24.36 8.26 7.73
N SER A 3 -24.85 9.11 6.83
CA SER A 3 -25.67 8.70 5.70
C SER A 3 -24.84 7.81 4.76
N ILE A 4 -25.52 6.84 4.12
CA ILE A 4 -24.92 5.88 3.18
C ILE A 4 -24.39 6.57 1.90
N GLU A 5 -24.66 7.87 1.73
CA GLU A 5 -24.30 8.68 0.56
C GLU A 5 -23.03 9.52 0.74
N ASP A 6 -22.52 9.71 1.98
CA ASP A 6 -21.41 10.63 2.28
C ASP A 6 -20.00 9.98 2.28
N GLN A 7 -19.87 8.69 1.97
CA GLN A 7 -18.58 8.01 1.96
C GLN A 7 -18.43 7.14 0.71
N PHE A 8 -18.08 7.78 -0.41
CA PHE A 8 -17.40 7.03 -1.48
C PHE A 8 -16.16 6.38 -0.88
N CYS A 9 -16.18 5.06 -0.80
CA CYS A 9 -15.05 4.25 -0.35
C CYS A 9 -13.85 4.52 -1.27
N SER A 10 -12.64 4.62 -0.71
CA SER A 10 -11.41 4.85 -1.48
C SER A 10 -11.22 3.82 -2.61
N VAL A 11 -11.73 2.59 -2.42
CA VAL A 11 -11.80 1.55 -3.46
C VAL A 11 -12.70 1.96 -4.62
N CYS A 12 -13.88 2.51 -4.35
CA CYS A 12 -14.82 2.97 -5.37
C CYS A 12 -14.26 4.17 -6.15
N MET A 13 -13.56 5.08 -5.47
CA MET A 13 -12.90 6.22 -6.11
C MET A 13 -11.76 5.77 -7.03
N LEU A 14 -10.93 4.83 -6.56
CA LEU A 14 -9.85 4.24 -7.36
C LEU A 14 -10.42 3.50 -8.58
N HIS A 15 -11.47 2.70 -8.39
CA HIS A 15 -12.17 2.04 -9.49
C HIS A 15 -12.72 3.05 -10.51
N SER A 16 -13.34 4.14 -10.04
CA SER A 16 -13.84 5.19 -10.93
C SER A 16 -12.71 5.86 -11.72
N ALA A 17 -11.57 6.14 -11.08
CA ALA A 17 -10.40 6.72 -11.75
C ALA A 17 -9.85 5.77 -12.83
N ILE A 18 -9.72 4.47 -12.52
CA ILE A 18 -9.29 3.43 -13.47
C ILE A 18 -10.26 3.36 -14.66
N CYS A 19 -11.57 3.31 -14.42
CA CYS A 19 -12.57 3.30 -15.49
C CYS A 19 -12.47 4.54 -16.39
N SER A 20 -12.27 5.72 -15.82
CA SER A 20 -12.11 6.96 -16.59
C SER A 20 -10.86 6.93 -17.47
N ILE A 21 -9.73 6.44 -16.95
CA ILE A 21 -8.49 6.28 -17.72
C ILE A 21 -8.70 5.30 -18.89
N HIS A 22 -9.31 4.15 -18.64
CA HIS A 22 -9.58 3.15 -19.68
C HIS A 22 -10.47 3.70 -20.80
N ARG A 23 -11.56 4.39 -20.47
CA ARG A 23 -12.44 5.01 -21.48
C ARG A 23 -11.70 6.06 -22.32
N ASN A 24 -10.81 6.83 -21.73
CA ASN A 24 -10.04 7.84 -22.46
C ASN A 24 -9.04 7.20 -23.44
N ILE A 25 -8.43 6.07 -23.06
CA ILE A 25 -7.55 5.28 -23.95
C ILE A 25 -8.37 4.72 -25.13
N GLU A 26 -9.56 4.17 -24.87
CA GLU A 26 -10.41 3.59 -25.92
C GLU A 26 -10.95 4.64 -26.90
N THR A 27 -11.20 5.87 -26.43
CA THR A 27 -11.83 6.93 -27.23
C THR A 27 -10.84 7.89 -27.91
N ASN A 28 -9.52 7.69 -27.76
CA ASN A 28 -8.46 8.57 -28.28
C ASN A 28 -8.68 10.07 -27.95
N SER A 29 -9.45 10.36 -26.90
CA SER A 29 -9.85 11.72 -26.54
C SER A 29 -8.98 12.23 -25.41
N THR A 30 -8.25 13.32 -25.64
CA THR A 30 -7.37 13.99 -24.67
C THR A 30 -8.11 14.79 -23.59
N VAL A 31 -9.37 14.47 -23.30
CA VAL A 31 -10.17 15.23 -22.34
C VAL A 31 -9.85 14.75 -20.93
N LEU A 32 -8.81 15.34 -20.33
CA LEU A 32 -8.36 15.10 -18.96
C LEU A 32 -9.23 15.76 -17.88
N CYS A 33 -10.27 16.51 -18.27
CA CYS A 33 -11.01 17.38 -17.35
C CYS A 33 -12.47 16.95 -17.22
N ASP A 34 -12.70 15.73 -16.76
CA ASP A 34 -14.02 15.39 -16.23
C ASP A 34 -13.99 15.66 -14.72
N ARG A 35 -14.60 16.78 -14.30
CA ARG A 35 -14.76 17.19 -12.88
C ARG A 35 -15.72 16.27 -12.11
N SER A 36 -15.91 15.06 -12.60
CA SER A 36 -16.78 14.06 -12.01
C SER A 36 -16.11 13.42 -10.78
N CYS A 37 -16.92 12.74 -9.97
CA CYS A 37 -16.59 12.08 -8.69
C CYS A 37 -15.47 11.01 -8.75
N GLY A 38 -14.74 10.91 -9.87
CA GLY A 38 -13.62 10.00 -10.10
C GLY A 38 -12.37 10.67 -10.66
N SER A 39 -12.24 11.99 -10.53
CA SER A 39 -11.03 12.71 -10.94
C SER A 39 -9.86 12.46 -9.97
N ALA A 40 -8.62 12.57 -10.46
CA ALA A 40 -7.43 12.49 -9.62
C ALA A 40 -7.42 13.57 -8.52
N GLU A 41 -8.02 14.73 -8.79
CA GLU A 41 -8.18 15.82 -7.83
C GLU A 41 -9.12 15.42 -6.68
N SER A 42 -10.27 14.82 -6.99
CA SER A 42 -11.20 14.31 -5.98
C SER A 42 -10.56 13.21 -5.11
N PHE A 43 -9.74 12.35 -5.72
CA PHE A 43 -8.98 11.34 -4.99
C PHE A 43 -7.93 11.98 -4.07
N ALA A 44 -7.18 12.98 -4.55
CA ALA A 44 -6.22 13.70 -3.73
C ALA A 44 -6.89 14.39 -2.53
N GLN A 45 -8.05 15.00 -2.73
CA GLN A 45 -8.85 15.60 -1.65
C GLN A 45 -9.28 14.54 -0.62
N LYS A 46 -9.64 13.34 -1.08
CA LYS A 46 -9.97 12.23 -0.18
C LYS A 46 -8.76 11.76 0.62
N ILE A 47 -7.59 11.67 -0.01
CA ILE A 47 -6.35 11.29 0.68
C ILE A 47 -5.99 12.33 1.76
N GLU A 48 -6.04 13.62 1.46
CA GLU A 48 -5.78 14.70 2.42
C GLU A 48 -6.76 14.63 3.63
N GLN A 49 -8.03 14.26 3.39
CA GLN A 49 -9.00 14.03 4.46
C GLN A 49 -8.67 12.80 5.33
N LEU A 50 -8.13 11.74 4.74
CA LEU A 50 -7.81 10.48 5.43
C LEU A 50 -6.49 10.57 6.19
N SER A 51 -5.51 11.30 5.65
CA SER A 51 -4.22 11.57 6.27
C SER A 51 -3.85 13.04 6.04
N PRO A 52 -4.02 13.90 7.06
CA PRO A 52 -3.68 15.31 6.98
C PRO A 52 -2.19 15.58 6.71
N SER A 53 -1.34 14.56 6.78
CA SER A 53 0.08 14.65 6.39
C SER A 53 0.26 14.88 4.90
N PHE A 54 -0.63 14.34 4.06
CA PHE A 54 -0.61 14.58 2.61
C PHE A 54 -1.39 15.86 2.30
N THR A 55 -0.69 16.91 1.89
CA THR A 55 -1.33 18.18 1.55
C THR A 55 -1.38 18.37 0.04
N ILE A 56 -2.53 18.78 -0.50
CA ILE A 56 -2.63 19.06 -1.94
C ILE A 56 -1.69 20.21 -2.32
N GLY A 57 -0.95 20.03 -3.41
CA GLY A 57 -0.03 21.04 -3.95
C GLY A 57 1.38 21.01 -3.33
N ARG A 58 1.65 20.10 -2.37
CA ARG A 58 3.00 19.84 -1.87
C ARG A 58 3.66 18.68 -2.59
N GLN A 59 4.99 18.67 -2.58
CA GLN A 59 5.77 17.49 -2.94
C GLN A 59 5.84 16.57 -1.72
N GLU A 60 5.43 15.32 -1.92
CA GLU A 60 5.34 14.29 -0.87
C GLU A 60 6.22 13.10 -1.24
N ASP A 61 6.57 12.27 -0.25
CA ASP A 61 7.30 11.03 -0.47
C ASP A 61 6.38 9.98 -1.16
N PRO A 62 6.69 9.54 -2.38
CA PRO A 62 5.86 8.56 -3.09
C PRO A 62 5.83 7.19 -2.41
N SER A 63 6.88 6.82 -1.67
CA SER A 63 6.94 5.56 -0.92
C SER A 63 6.03 5.60 0.30
N GLU A 64 6.00 6.72 1.03
CA GLU A 64 5.07 6.91 2.15
C GLU A 64 3.62 6.92 1.66
N PHE A 65 3.34 7.63 0.57
CA PHE A 65 2.03 7.66 -0.05
C PHE A 65 1.56 6.26 -0.48
N LEU A 66 2.46 5.46 -1.09
CA LEU A 66 2.14 4.11 -1.51
C LEU A 66 1.82 3.20 -0.32
N GLN A 67 2.63 3.23 0.74
CA GLN A 67 2.39 2.44 1.96
C GLN A 67 1.05 2.81 2.57
N PHE A 68 0.79 4.10 2.75
CA PHE A 68 -0.49 4.59 3.25
C PHE A 68 -1.68 4.09 2.42
N LEU A 69 -1.58 4.19 1.09
CA LEU A 69 -2.65 3.75 0.20
C LEU A 69 -2.92 2.25 0.31
N LEU A 70 -1.87 1.42 0.34
CA LEU A 70 -2.01 -0.03 0.46
C LEU A 70 -2.62 -0.43 1.80
N ASP A 71 -2.15 0.15 2.91
CA ASP A 71 -2.70 -0.11 4.25
C ASP A 71 -4.17 0.30 4.34
N HIS A 72 -4.51 1.45 3.76
CA HIS A 72 -5.89 1.92 3.71
C HIS A 72 -6.77 0.98 2.87
N LEU A 73 -6.29 0.51 1.71
CA LEU A 73 -7.02 -0.45 0.87
C LEU A 73 -7.20 -1.81 1.58
N VAL A 74 -6.17 -2.34 2.25
CA VAL A 74 -6.28 -3.55 3.08
C VAL A 74 -7.37 -3.36 4.14
N THR A 75 -7.39 -2.21 4.81
CA THR A 75 -8.41 -1.89 5.82
C THR A 75 -9.82 -1.87 5.22
N CYS A 76 -10.00 -1.22 4.07
CA CYS A 76 -11.29 -1.17 3.37
C CYS A 76 -11.77 -2.54 2.86
N LEU A 77 -10.84 -3.42 2.47
CA LEU A 77 -11.13 -4.73 1.89
C LEU A 77 -11.22 -5.84 2.96
N THR A 78 -10.79 -5.56 4.19
CA THR A 78 -10.93 -6.48 5.31
C THR A 78 -12.40 -6.50 5.74
N PRO A 79 -13.10 -7.65 5.68
CA PRO A 79 -14.51 -7.70 6.08
C PRO A 79 -14.66 -7.34 7.56
N ASN A 80 -15.71 -6.56 7.89
CA ASN A 80 -16.00 -6.14 9.26
C ASN A 80 -15.99 -7.35 10.22
N LYS A 81 -15.25 -7.21 11.33
CA LYS A 81 -14.93 -8.23 12.35
C LYS A 81 -16.14 -8.90 13.03
N SER A 82 -17.37 -8.64 12.60
CA SER A 82 -18.59 -9.18 13.20
C SER A 82 -19.02 -10.55 12.70
N MET A 83 -18.41 -11.14 11.64
CA MET A 83 -18.95 -12.39 11.07
C MET A 83 -18.00 -13.51 10.68
N ILE A 84 -16.66 -13.41 10.73
CA ILE A 84 -15.81 -14.51 10.23
C ILE A 84 -14.56 -14.70 11.10
N ASN A 85 -14.30 -15.97 11.49
CA ASN A 85 -13.06 -16.46 12.10
C ASN A 85 -11.83 -15.84 11.40
N VAL A 86 -11.17 -14.90 12.08
CA VAL A 86 -10.19 -13.93 11.54
C VAL A 86 -8.81 -14.56 11.21
N ASN A 87 -8.69 -15.88 11.14
CA ASN A 87 -7.37 -16.52 10.98
C ASN A 87 -6.95 -16.80 9.52
N LEU A 88 -7.75 -16.51 8.49
CA LEU A 88 -7.43 -17.00 7.13
C LEU A 88 -7.79 -16.12 5.92
N SER A 89 -8.46 -14.97 6.04
CA SER A 89 -8.79 -14.18 4.84
C SER A 89 -7.73 -13.11 4.58
N LYS A 90 -6.66 -13.48 3.86
CA LYS A 90 -5.82 -12.48 3.19
C LYS A 90 -6.69 -11.68 2.23
N THR A 91 -6.63 -10.35 2.29
CA THR A 91 -7.24 -9.45 1.32
C THR A 91 -6.61 -9.66 -0.06
N PRO A 92 -7.27 -9.23 -1.16
CA PRO A 92 -6.67 -9.29 -2.49
C PRO A 92 -5.31 -8.58 -2.57
N ILE A 93 -5.13 -7.50 -1.83
CA ILE A 93 -3.85 -6.78 -1.75
C ILE A 93 -2.77 -7.66 -1.09
N GLU A 94 -3.10 -8.31 0.03
CA GLU A 94 -2.20 -9.25 0.70
C GLU A 94 -1.87 -10.50 -0.13
N TYR A 95 -2.74 -10.88 -1.05
CA TYR A 95 -2.51 -11.99 -1.97
C TYR A 95 -1.60 -11.60 -3.14
N ILE A 96 -1.77 -10.40 -3.69
CA ILE A 96 -1.05 -9.94 -4.89
C ILE A 96 0.33 -9.36 -4.54
N LEU A 97 0.38 -8.51 -3.51
CA LEU A 97 1.57 -7.73 -3.15
C LEU A 97 2.25 -8.22 -1.86
N GLY A 98 1.60 -9.15 -1.15
CA GLY A 98 2.09 -9.59 0.14
C GLY A 98 3.37 -10.41 0.07
N LEU A 99 4.36 -9.97 0.85
CA LEU A 99 5.62 -10.66 1.10
C LEU A 99 5.62 -11.20 2.54
N GLU A 100 6.05 -12.44 2.74
CA GLU A 100 6.33 -12.98 4.07
C GLU A 100 7.84 -12.92 4.32
N ILE A 101 8.27 -12.04 5.23
CA ILE A 101 9.66 -11.92 5.65
C ILE A 101 9.85 -12.71 6.95
N GLN A 102 10.82 -13.63 6.95
CA GLN A 102 11.20 -14.38 8.13
C GLN A 102 12.49 -13.82 8.72
N SER A 103 12.39 -13.13 9.85
CA SER A 103 13.53 -12.66 10.63
C SER A 103 13.98 -13.73 11.62
N ILE A 104 15.26 -14.11 11.56
CA ILE A 104 15.85 -15.11 12.44
C ILE A 104 16.91 -14.44 13.29
N SER A 105 16.72 -14.44 14.61
CA SER A 105 17.68 -13.90 15.58
C SER A 105 18.27 -15.04 16.42
N MET A 106 19.58 -15.02 16.64
CA MET A 106 20.26 -16.03 17.46
C MET A 106 21.13 -15.36 18.51
N CYS A 107 20.91 -15.70 19.78
CA CYS A 107 21.77 -15.22 20.86
C CYS A 107 23.16 -15.85 20.76
N LYS A 108 24.23 -15.04 20.74
CA LYS A 108 25.61 -15.53 20.70
C LYS A 108 26.04 -16.28 21.96
N VAL A 109 25.43 -15.99 23.11
CA VAL A 109 25.79 -16.59 24.42
C VAL A 109 25.04 -17.91 24.66
N CYS A 110 23.70 -17.87 24.60
CA CYS A 110 22.88 -19.05 24.92
C CYS A 110 22.45 -19.86 23.69
N LEU A 111 22.82 -19.43 22.48
CA LEU A 111 22.49 -20.07 21.19
C LEU A 111 20.99 -20.25 20.93
N ARG A 112 20.13 -19.60 21.73
CA ARG A 112 18.68 -19.63 21.54
C ARG A 112 18.33 -18.90 20.25
N LYS A 113 17.51 -19.54 19.42
CA LYS A 113 16.96 -18.99 18.18
C LYS A 113 15.57 -18.43 18.43
N SER A 114 15.30 -17.26 17.87
CA SER A 114 13.98 -16.64 17.76
C SER A 114 13.66 -16.48 16.28
N ILE A 115 12.44 -16.82 15.90
CA ILE A 115 11.95 -16.70 14.53
C ILE A 115 10.69 -15.85 14.59
N VAL A 116 10.69 -14.74 13.84
CA VAL A 116 9.54 -13.86 13.67
C VAL A 116 9.19 -13.83 12.20
N LYS A 117 7.89 -13.94 11.89
CA LYS A 117 7.37 -13.81 10.53
C LYS A 117 6.57 -12.52 10.46
N ASN A 118 6.98 -11.65 9.55
CA ASN A 118 6.32 -10.39 9.28
C ASN A 118 5.74 -10.43 7.88
N TRP A 119 4.60 -9.77 7.72
CA TRP A 119 4.01 -9.53 6.42
C TRP A 119 4.33 -8.11 6.00
N GLU A 120 4.77 -7.93 4.76
CA GLU A 120 5.14 -6.64 4.19
C GLU A 120 4.51 -6.49 2.79
N SER A 121 4.02 -5.29 2.45
CA SER A 121 3.59 -4.96 1.09
C SER A 121 4.71 -4.44 0.21
N VAL A 122 5.74 -3.85 0.82
CA VAL A 122 6.79 -3.11 0.15
C VAL A 122 8.12 -3.46 0.80
N LEU A 123 9.11 -3.78 -0.02
CA LEU A 123 10.47 -4.02 0.43
C LEU A 123 11.31 -2.76 0.19
N SER A 124 11.83 -2.18 1.27
CA SER A 124 12.75 -1.03 1.18
C SER A 124 14.19 -1.52 1.17
N LEU A 125 14.90 -1.28 0.07
CA LEU A 125 16.29 -1.70 -0.12
C LEU A 125 17.24 -0.53 0.03
N SER A 126 18.31 -0.73 0.81
CA SER A 126 19.42 0.21 0.81
C SER A 126 20.26 0.03 -0.46
N ILE A 127 20.49 1.13 -1.17
CA ILE A 127 21.32 1.15 -2.39
C ILE A 127 22.72 1.71 -2.14
N ILE A 128 23.04 2.04 -0.90
CA ILE A 128 24.34 2.65 -0.56
C ILE A 128 25.44 1.65 -0.91
N SER A 129 26.35 2.07 -1.80
CA SER A 129 27.47 1.25 -2.26
C SER A 129 27.09 0.02 -3.10
N HIS A 130 25.88 0.00 -3.69
CA HIS A 130 25.44 -1.06 -4.59
C HIS A 130 25.24 -0.51 -6.02
N ALA A 131 25.80 -1.18 -7.01
CA ALA A 131 25.67 -0.85 -8.43
C ALA A 131 24.43 -1.50 -9.06
N THR A 132 23.94 -2.60 -8.47
CA THR A 132 22.81 -3.37 -8.99
C THR A 132 21.75 -3.62 -7.93
N ILE A 133 20.52 -3.88 -8.39
CA ILE A 133 19.43 -4.31 -7.51
C ILE A 133 19.73 -5.66 -6.86
N VAL A 134 20.48 -6.53 -7.55
CA VAL A 134 20.89 -7.84 -7.03
C VAL A 134 21.80 -7.66 -5.81
N GLU A 135 22.81 -6.79 -5.90
CA GLU A 135 23.67 -6.46 -4.76
C GLU A 135 22.88 -5.89 -3.57
N SER A 136 21.89 -5.02 -3.85
CA SER A 136 21.04 -4.44 -2.80
C SER A 136 20.17 -5.50 -2.10
N LEU A 137 19.67 -6.48 -2.86
CA LEU A 137 18.92 -7.61 -2.32
C LEU A 137 19.83 -8.55 -1.51
N GLU A 138 21.02 -8.86 -2.03
CA GLU A 138 22.00 -9.68 -1.32
C GLU A 138 22.39 -9.06 0.01
N ALA A 139 22.61 -7.74 0.02
CA ALA A 139 22.88 -6.98 1.24
C ALA A 139 21.70 -7.01 2.22
N PHE A 140 20.46 -6.86 1.72
CA PHE A 140 19.26 -6.91 2.56
C PHE A 140 19.10 -8.25 3.30
N PHE A 141 19.43 -9.37 2.64
CA PHE A 141 19.37 -10.71 3.24
C PHE A 141 20.66 -11.13 3.96
N PHE A 142 21.66 -10.24 4.03
CA PHE A 142 22.91 -10.53 4.68
C PHE A 142 22.71 -10.69 6.20
N LYS A 143 23.48 -11.60 6.79
CA LYS A 143 23.43 -11.80 8.25
C LYS A 143 24.09 -10.62 8.94
N GLU A 144 23.30 -9.86 9.69
CA GLU A 144 23.81 -8.80 10.54
C GLU A 144 24.23 -9.33 11.92
N GLU A 145 25.24 -8.69 12.52
CA GLU A 145 25.67 -8.96 13.88
C GLU A 145 25.50 -7.70 14.74
N LEU A 146 24.51 -7.76 15.64
CA LEU A 146 24.25 -6.73 16.66
C LEU A 146 25.01 -7.02 17.95
#